data_AF-A0A2E3FNR6-F1
#
_entry.id   AF-A0A2E3FNR6-F1
#
_cell.length_a   1.000
_cell.length_b   1.000
_cell.length_c   1.000
_cell.angle_alpha   90.00
_cell.angle_beta   90.00
_cell.angle_gamma   90.00
#
_symmetry.space_group_name_H-M   'P 1'
#
loop_
_entity.id
_entity.type
_entity.pdbx_description
1 polymer ?
#
loop_
_entity_poly.entity_id
_entity_poly.type
_entity_poly.pdbx_seq_one_letter_code
_entity_poly.pdbx_strand_id
1 'polypeptide(L)'
;MGRTVPTWRDRIENEIGSLSGFNRALNCSDKACLNVLIDGVRNRRAAGGMLPSIDPWKPMLISMLLECYSKIIELETIIEDLSNKR
;
A
#
# COMPACT_ATOMS: atom_id res chain seq x y z
N MET A 1 -15.04 -14.00 -28.10
CA MET A 1 -15.39 -13.53 -26.74
C MET A 1 -14.20 -12.76 -26.20
N GLY A 2 -14.33 -11.43 -26.04
CA GLY A 2 -13.21 -10.57 -25.63
C GLY A 2 -12.73 -10.93 -24.23
N ARG A 3 -11.40 -10.99 -24.01
CA ARG A 3 -10.81 -11.23 -22.69
C ARG A 3 -11.25 -10.11 -21.74
N THR A 4 -11.82 -10.46 -20.60
CA THR A 4 -12.12 -9.52 -19.51
C THR A 4 -10.83 -8.80 -19.10
N VAL A 5 -10.87 -7.46 -19.01
CA VAL A 5 -9.74 -6.68 -18.50
C VAL A 5 -9.57 -6.99 -17.01
N PRO A 6 -8.37 -7.42 -16.54
CA PRO A 6 -8.14 -7.71 -15.14
C PRO A 6 -8.49 -6.50 -14.26
N THR A 7 -9.19 -6.74 -13.16
CA THR A 7 -9.55 -5.65 -12.24
C THR A 7 -8.30 -5.12 -11.53
N TRP A 8 -8.39 -3.91 -10.96
CA TRP A 8 -7.33 -3.38 -10.10
C TRP A 8 -6.90 -4.37 -9.00
N ARG A 9 -7.88 -5.04 -8.38
CA ARG A 9 -7.62 -6.04 -7.35
C ARG A 9 -6.78 -7.20 -7.90
N ASP A 10 -7.19 -7.76 -9.04
CA ASP A 10 -6.49 -8.91 -9.63
C ASP A 10 -5.04 -8.55 -9.98
N ARG A 11 -4.85 -7.35 -10.52
CA ARG A 11 -3.52 -6.85 -10.90
C ARG A 11 -2.62 -6.65 -9.67
N ILE A 12 -3.14 -6.07 -8.60
CA ILE A 12 -2.36 -5.81 -7.38
C ILE A 12 -2.06 -7.08 -6.61
N GLU A 13 -3.00 -8.00 -6.46
CA GLU A 13 -2.73 -9.25 -5.74
C GLU A 13 -1.71 -10.11 -6.50
N ASN A 14 -1.67 -10.04 -7.83
CA ASN A 14 -0.58 -10.63 -8.62
C ASN A 14 0.79 -10.00 -8.33
N GLU A 15 0.86 -8.66 -8.26
CA GLU A 15 2.11 -7.97 -7.89
C GLU A 15 2.54 -8.24 -6.44
N ILE A 16 1.60 -8.30 -5.50
CA ILE A 16 1.89 -8.68 -4.11
C ILE A 16 2.41 -10.13 -4.06
N GLY A 17 1.82 -11.02 -4.86
CA GLY A 17 2.28 -12.40 -4.99
C GLY A 17 3.71 -12.52 -5.53
N SER A 18 4.09 -11.63 -6.46
CA SER A 18 5.45 -11.57 -7.02
C SER A 18 6.50 -11.20 -5.97
N LEU A 19 6.10 -10.44 -4.94
CA LEU A 19 6.95 -10.09 -3.79
C LEU A 19 7.11 -11.20 -2.74
N SER A 20 6.50 -12.37 -2.91
CA SER A 20 6.55 -13.45 -1.90
C SER A 20 7.97 -13.87 -1.52
N GLY A 21 8.91 -13.93 -2.48
CA GLY A 21 10.31 -14.24 -2.23
C GLY A 21 11.01 -13.16 -1.41
N PHE A 22 10.78 -11.89 -1.75
CA PHE A 22 11.27 -10.73 -1.00
C PHE A 22 10.70 -10.72 0.42
N ASN A 23 9.38 -10.87 0.55
CA ASN A 23 8.68 -10.94 1.84
C ASN A 23 9.26 -12.06 2.72
N ARG A 24 9.57 -13.23 2.17
CA ARG A 24 10.17 -14.34 2.93
C ARG A 24 11.55 -13.99 3.49
N ALA A 25 12.37 -13.25 2.74
CA ALA A 25 13.72 -12.84 3.11
C ALA A 25 13.76 -11.72 4.17
N LEU A 26 12.66 -10.98 4.37
CA LEU A 26 12.57 -9.94 5.38
C LEU A 26 12.57 -10.50 6.83
N ASN A 27 13.08 -9.68 7.76
CA ASN A 27 12.93 -9.94 9.19
C ASN A 27 11.46 -9.73 9.65
N CYS A 28 11.14 -10.10 10.89
CA CYS A 28 9.76 -10.01 11.40
C CYS A 28 9.22 -8.56 11.44
N SER A 29 10.07 -7.58 11.74
CA SER A 29 9.67 -6.16 11.80
C SER A 29 9.32 -5.64 10.42
N ASP A 30 10.18 -5.89 9.43
CA ASP A 30 9.98 -5.42 8.06
C ASP A 30 8.78 -6.11 7.40
N LYS A 31 8.51 -7.39 7.73
CA LYS A 31 7.29 -8.10 7.32
C LYS A 31 6.04 -7.40 7.84
N ALA A 32 6.03 -7.00 9.11
CA ALA A 32 4.90 -6.28 9.70
C ALA A 32 4.70 -4.92 9.01
N CYS A 33 5.79 -4.17 8.76
CA CYS A 33 5.73 -2.93 8.00
C CYS A 33 5.18 -3.13 6.60
N LEU A 34 5.68 -4.13 5.85
CA LEU A 34 5.21 -4.43 4.50
C LEU A 34 3.72 -4.77 4.46
N ASN A 35 3.21 -5.51 5.45
CA ASN A 35 1.78 -5.82 5.55
C ASN A 35 0.93 -4.55 5.71
N VAL A 36 1.35 -3.61 6.57
CA VAL A 36 0.67 -2.31 6.72
C VAL A 36 0.66 -1.54 5.40
N LEU A 37 1.78 -1.52 4.68
CA LEU A 37 1.87 -0.86 3.37
C LEU A 37 0.92 -1.49 2.34
N ILE A 38 0.85 -2.83 2.31
CA ILE A 38 -0.06 -3.58 1.43
C ILE A 38 -1.53 -3.23 1.74
N ASP A 39 -1.91 -3.11 3.00
CA ASP A 39 -3.26 -2.70 3.37
C ASP A 39 -3.57 -1.27 2.89
N GLY A 40 -2.58 -0.37 2.94
CA GLY A 40 -2.67 0.96 2.32
C GLY A 40 -2.93 0.92 0.81
N VAL A 41 -2.33 -0.04 0.09
CA VAL A 41 -2.61 -0.27 -1.34
C VAL A 41 -4.06 -0.72 -1.55
N ARG A 42 -4.53 -1.68 -0.75
CA ARG A 42 -5.89 -2.23 -0.84
C ARG A 42 -6.97 -1.18 -0.54
N ASN A 43 -6.72 -0.30 0.42
CA ASN A 43 -7.62 0.79 0.79
C ASN A 43 -7.82 1.79 -0.35
N ARG A 44 -6.81 1.97 -1.22
CA ARG A 44 -6.83 2.92 -2.34
C ARG A 44 -7.36 2.30 -3.65
N ARG A 45 -8.16 1.23 -3.56
CA ARG A 45 -8.72 0.51 -4.71
C ARG A 45 -9.45 1.39 -5.73
N ALA A 46 -10.14 2.44 -5.26
CA ALA A 46 -10.90 3.33 -6.12
C ALA A 46 -9.96 4.15 -7.03
N ALA A 47 -8.87 4.67 -6.48
CA ALA A 47 -7.88 5.44 -7.23
C ALA A 47 -7.13 4.57 -8.25
N GLY A 48 -6.71 3.37 -7.85
CA GLY A 48 -6.03 2.43 -8.76
C GLY A 48 -6.93 1.89 -9.88
N GLY A 49 -8.22 1.68 -9.59
CA GLY A 49 -9.23 1.28 -10.57
C GLY A 49 -9.42 2.26 -11.74
N MET A 50 -9.07 3.53 -11.53
CA MET A 50 -9.14 4.58 -12.57
C MET A 50 -7.96 4.54 -13.55
N LEU A 51 -6.94 3.71 -13.30
CA LEU A 51 -5.70 3.64 -14.09
C LEU A 51 -5.48 2.25 -14.72
N PRO A 52 -6.41 1.73 -15.55
CA PRO A 52 -6.33 0.37 -16.09
C PRO A 52 -5.17 0.16 -17.07
N SER A 53 -4.70 1.23 -17.73
CA SER A 53 -3.60 1.17 -18.71
C SER A 53 -2.21 1.38 -18.09
N ILE A 54 -2.12 1.88 -16.86
CA ILE A 54 -0.85 2.10 -16.17
C ILE A 54 -0.40 0.79 -15.53
N ASP A 55 0.88 0.49 -15.62
CA ASP A 55 1.52 -0.61 -14.90
C ASP A 55 1.15 -0.58 -13.39
N PRO A 56 0.68 -1.69 -12.78
CA PRO A 56 0.15 -1.67 -11.41
C PRO A 56 1.18 -1.30 -10.35
N TRP A 57 2.47 -1.55 -10.61
CA TRP A 57 3.55 -1.28 -9.67
C TRP A 57 3.64 0.20 -9.29
N LYS A 58 3.43 1.10 -10.26
CA LYS A 58 3.51 2.55 -10.02
C LYS A 58 2.44 3.04 -9.02
N PRO A 59 1.13 2.85 -9.24
CA PRO A 59 0.10 3.21 -8.27
C PRO A 59 0.18 2.37 -6.97
N MET A 60 0.70 1.15 -7.00
CA MET A 60 1.00 0.37 -5.79
C MET A 60 2.03 1.09 -4.91
N LEU A 61 3.20 1.43 -5.47
CA LEU A 61 4.24 2.15 -4.74
C LEU A 61 3.78 3.51 -4.23
N ILE A 62 3.05 4.28 -5.05
CA ILE A 62 2.47 5.56 -4.62
C ILE A 62 1.53 5.35 -3.42
N SER A 63 0.71 4.29 -3.45
CA SER A 63 -0.20 3.98 -2.35
C SER A 63 0.55 3.59 -1.07
N MET A 64 1.66 2.84 -1.17
CA MET A 64 2.53 2.53 -0.03
C MET A 64 3.18 3.78 0.56
N LEU A 65 3.67 4.70 -0.29
CA LEU A 65 4.23 5.97 0.16
C LEU A 65 3.19 6.84 0.88
N LEU A 66 1.96 6.89 0.36
CA LEU A 66 0.85 7.58 1.01
C LEU A 66 0.49 6.96 2.36
N GLU A 67 0.63 5.64 2.51
CA GLU A 67 0.44 4.96 3.79
C GLU A 67 1.51 5.38 4.81
N CYS A 68 2.78 5.40 4.40
CA CYS A 68 3.86 5.93 5.24
C CYS A 68 3.59 7.38 5.67
N TYR A 69 3.24 8.25 4.71
CA TYR A 69 2.99 9.66 4.99
C TYR A 69 1.79 9.86 5.92
N SER A 70 0.73 9.07 5.76
CA SER A 70 -0.41 9.08 6.68
C SER A 70 -0.01 8.71 8.09
N LYS A 71 0.89 7.74 8.27
CA LYS A 71 1.41 7.36 9.59
C LYS A 71 2.28 8.45 10.21
N ILE A 72 3.05 9.17 9.41
CA ILE A 72 3.83 10.33 9.89
C ILE A 72 2.89 11.41 10.43
N ILE A 73 1.85 11.80 9.68
CA ILE A 73 0.86 12.80 10.12
C ILE A 73 0.16 12.37 11.42
N GLU A 74 -0.22 11.09 11.52
CA GLU A 74 -0.86 10.55 12.72
C GLU A 74 0.07 10.67 13.93
N LEU A 75 1.35 10.33 13.78
CA LEU A 75 2.34 10.46 14.85
C LEU A 75 2.60 11.93 15.23
N GLU A 76 2.73 12.82 14.25
CA GLU A 76 2.90 14.26 14.48
C GLU A 76 1.72 14.84 15.27
N THR A 77 0.49 14.46 14.90
CA THR A 77 -0.74 14.88 15.60
C THR A 77 -0.76 14.38 17.05
N ILE A 78 -0.40 13.12 17.28
CA ILE A 78 -0.33 12.55 18.64
C ILE A 78 0.73 13.29 19.48
N ILE A 79 1.88 13.62 18.90
CA ILE A 79 2.94 14.36 19.59
C ILE A 79 2.47 15.78 19.96
N GLU A 80 1.79 16.47 19.05
CA GLU A 80 1.22 17.80 19.30
C GLU A 80 0.18 17.75 20.43
N ASP A 81 -0.74 16.78 20.38
CA ASP A 81 -1.75 16.57 21.42
C ASP A 81 -1.15 16.28 22.80
N LEU A 82 -0.09 15.48 22.86
CA LEU A 82 0.62 15.17 24.10
C LEU A 82 1.42 16.38 24.63
N SER A 83 1.93 17.22 23.73
CA SER A 83 2.68 18.43 24.07
C SER A 83 1.76 19.53 24.60
N ASN A 84 0.57 19.68 24.01
CA ASN A 84 -0.44 20.65 24.40
C ASN A 84 -1.21 20.29 25.69
N LYS A 85 -1.09 19.04 26.17
CA LYS A 85 -1.68 18.56 27.43
C LYS A 85 -0.77 18.75 28.66
N ARG A 86 0.42 19.34 28.51
CA ARG A 86 1.32 19.74 29.61
C ARG A 86 1.15 21.21 29.94
#